data_AF-A0A9W7CVM8-F1
#
_entry.id   AF-A0A9W7CVM8-F1
#
_cell.length_a   1.000
_cell.length_b   1.000
_cell.length_c   1.000
_cell.angle_alpha   90.00
_cell.angle_beta   90.00
_cell.angle_gamma   90.00
#
_symmetry.space_group_name_H-M   'P 1'
#
loop_
_entity.id
_entity.type
_entity.pdbx_description
1 polymer ?
#
loop_
_entity_poly.entity_id
_entity_poly.type
_entity_poly.pdbx_seq_one_letter_code
_entity_poly.pdbx_strand_id
1 'polypeptide(L)'
;MFRRGIDLKRVVVIPDEEDAIIKTVTELSEFVGPSGYVFTTGGIGPTHDDITYESIAKAFGVGVALHEPTMAALKKFGEEKFPDVAFDDSVKRMAILPEGCKILHGSSWTPIAVVQNVYILPGIPSMVKDMLTCNEEHFVGVPIHRMIVRSHTYTVIQSPCQC
;
A
#
# COMPACT_ATOMS: atom_id res chain seq x y z
N MET A 1 6.96 1.41 -8.29
CA MET A 1 7.81 1.72 -7.12
C MET A 1 9.30 1.73 -7.43
N PHE A 2 9.94 0.64 -7.87
CA PHE A 2 11.39 0.65 -8.18
C PHE A 2 11.83 1.78 -9.12
N ARG A 3 11.12 2.01 -10.24
CA ARG A 3 11.42 3.12 -11.16
C ARG A 3 11.34 4.52 -10.54
N ARG A 4 10.76 4.62 -9.34
CA ARG A 4 10.61 5.85 -8.56
C ARG A 4 11.62 5.94 -7.42
N GLY A 5 12.65 5.09 -7.38
CA GLY A 5 13.68 5.15 -6.35
C GLY A 5 13.37 4.42 -5.05
N ILE A 6 12.31 3.61 -5.02
CA ILE A 6 11.88 2.89 -3.83
C ILE A 6 12.36 1.44 -3.92
N ASP A 7 13.23 1.07 -2.99
CA ASP A 7 13.71 -0.29 -2.83
C ASP A 7 12.76 -1.12 -1.96
N LEU A 8 12.53 -2.36 -2.37
CA LEU A 8 11.94 -3.36 -1.48
C LEU A 8 13.00 -3.86 -0.49
N LYS A 9 12.78 -3.63 0.81
CA LYS A 9 13.71 -4.07 1.87
C LYS A 9 13.29 -5.39 2.52
N ARG A 10 12.00 -5.63 2.72
CA ARG A 10 11.47 -6.86 3.34
C ARG A 10 10.03 -7.12 2.90
N VAL A 11 9.66 -8.39 2.82
CA VAL A 11 8.28 -8.87 2.71
C VAL A 11 8.06 -9.86 3.85
N VAL A 12 6.92 -9.75 4.53
CA VAL A 12 6.50 -10.66 5.60
C VAL A 12 5.05 -11.02 5.34
N VAL A 13 4.70 -12.30 5.54
CA VAL A 13 3.31 -12.78 5.54
C VAL A 13 3.02 -13.26 6.96
N ILE A 14 1.91 -12.78 7.53
CA ILE A 14 1.52 -13.00 8.93
C ILE A 14 0.05 -13.43 8.98
N PRO A 15 -0.39 -14.12 10.05
CA PRO A 15 -1.81 -14.40 10.26
C PRO A 15 -2.59 -13.15 10.67
N ASP A 16 -3.92 -13.21 10.58
CA ASP A 16 -4.85 -12.21 11.11
C ASP A 16 -4.93 -12.31 12.65
N GLU A 17 -3.80 -12.07 13.31
CA GLU A 17 -3.65 -12.06 14.76
C GLU A 17 -3.10 -10.69 15.20
N GLU A 18 -3.79 -10.06 16.16
CA GLU A 18 -3.50 -8.67 16.58
C GLU A 18 -2.03 -8.48 16.98
N ASP A 19 -1.48 -9.37 17.83
CA ASP A 19 -0.09 -9.30 18.28
C ASP A 19 0.91 -9.47 17.13
N ALA A 20 0.60 -10.34 16.16
CA ALA A 20 1.44 -10.56 14.99
C ALA A 20 1.48 -9.32 14.09
N ILE A 21 0.31 -8.69 13.87
CA ILE A 21 0.18 -7.46 13.10
C ILE A 21 0.94 -6.34 13.80
N ILE A 22 0.65 -6.06 15.08
CA ILE A 22 1.27 -4.98 15.87
C ILE A 22 2.78 -5.11 15.85
N LYS A 23 3.31 -6.27 16.24
CA LYS A 23 4.76 -6.49 16.31
C LYS A 23 5.42 -6.26 14.95
N THR A 24 4.83 -6.80 13.88
CA THR A 24 5.40 -6.73 12.54
C THR A 24 5.39 -5.30 11.99
N VAL A 25 4.27 -4.57 12.12
CA VAL A 25 4.18 -3.22 11.56
C VAL A 25 5.06 -2.23 12.32
N THR A 26 5.17 -2.36 13.65
CA THR A 26 6.07 -1.54 14.46
C THR A 26 7.53 -1.82 14.09
N GLU A 27 7.95 -3.09 14.03
CA GLU A 27 9.32 -3.47 13.63
C GLU A 27 9.67 -2.97 12.23
N LEU A 28 8.77 -3.17 11.26
CA LEU A 28 9.00 -2.72 9.88
C LEU A 28 9.07 -1.20 9.78
N SER A 29 8.19 -0.49 10.49
CA SER A 29 8.16 0.98 10.53
C SER A 29 9.47 1.54 11.08
N GLU A 30 9.96 0.99 12.20
CA GLU A 30 11.25 1.37 12.78
C GLU A 30 12.41 1.03 11.85
N PHE A 31 12.39 -0.16 11.24
CA PHE A 31 13.44 -0.64 10.35
C PHE A 31 13.62 0.24 9.11
N VAL A 32 12.52 0.70 8.48
CA VAL A 32 12.59 1.58 7.30
C VAL A 32 12.72 3.06 7.66
N GLY A 33 12.47 3.41 8.93
CA GLY A 33 12.53 4.77 9.44
C GLY A 33 11.39 5.68 8.96
N PRO A 34 11.38 6.94 9.42
CA PRO A 34 10.25 7.87 9.21
C PRO A 34 10.04 8.28 7.74
N SER A 35 11.08 8.17 6.90
CA SER A 35 10.98 8.44 5.45
C SER A 35 10.67 7.19 4.62
N GLY A 36 10.62 6.02 5.23
CA GLY A 36 10.30 4.77 4.55
C GLY A 36 8.80 4.59 4.34
N TYR A 37 8.44 3.52 3.65
CA TYR A 37 7.05 3.13 3.43
C TYR A 37 6.84 1.69 3.90
N VAL A 38 5.85 1.47 4.75
CA VAL A 38 5.37 0.14 5.10
C VAL A 38 4.00 -0.02 4.46
N PHE A 39 3.83 -1.08 3.67
CA PHE A 39 2.55 -1.38 3.01
C PHE A 39 1.97 -2.64 3.63
N THR A 40 0.69 -2.60 4.01
CA THR A 40 -0.09 -3.78 4.37
C THR A 40 -1.17 -4.02 3.31
N THR A 41 -1.54 -5.28 3.09
CA THR A 41 -2.63 -5.65 2.17
C THR A 41 -3.46 -6.74 2.80
N GLY A 42 -4.78 -6.52 2.97
CA GLY A 42 -5.69 -7.51 3.57
C GLY A 42 -6.12 -7.15 4.99
N GLY A 43 -7.11 -7.89 5.51
CA GLY A 43 -7.64 -7.71 6.86
C GLY A 43 -8.45 -6.42 7.07
N ILE A 44 -9.07 -5.87 6.01
CA ILE A 44 -9.89 -4.63 6.08
C ILE A 44 -11.30 -4.79 5.46
N GLY A 45 -11.72 -6.02 5.20
CA GLY A 45 -13.05 -6.34 4.73
C GLY A 45 -14.12 -6.39 5.84
N PRO A 46 -15.27 -7.01 5.55
CA PRO A 46 -16.40 -7.06 6.47
C PRO A 46 -16.34 -8.23 7.47
N THR A 47 -15.39 -9.17 7.35
CA THR A 47 -15.40 -10.39 8.17
C THR A 47 -14.82 -10.13 9.57
N HIS A 48 -14.99 -11.10 10.49
CA HIS A 48 -14.60 -10.89 11.90
C HIS A 48 -13.09 -10.90 12.12
N ASP A 49 -12.38 -11.61 11.25
CA ASP A 49 -10.93 -11.72 11.15
C ASP A 49 -10.29 -10.52 10.42
N ASP A 50 -11.07 -9.65 9.77
CA ASP A 50 -10.55 -8.38 9.24
C ASP A 50 -10.29 -7.38 10.39
N ILE A 51 -9.07 -7.41 10.93
CA ILE A 51 -8.65 -6.63 12.13
C ILE A 51 -7.46 -5.69 11.88
N THR A 52 -7.07 -5.46 10.62
CA THR A 52 -5.85 -4.70 10.28
C THR A 52 -5.94 -3.24 10.70
N TYR A 53 -7.11 -2.58 10.58
CA TYR A 53 -7.25 -1.18 10.99
C TYR A 53 -7.10 -1.02 12.50
N GLU A 54 -7.80 -1.84 13.27
CA GLU A 54 -7.81 -1.85 14.73
C GLU A 54 -6.41 -2.18 15.27
N SER A 55 -5.76 -3.19 14.70
CA SER A 55 -4.41 -3.61 15.10
C SER A 55 -3.37 -2.51 14.82
N ILE A 56 -3.43 -1.86 13.66
CA ILE A 56 -2.50 -0.77 13.33
C ILE A 56 -2.79 0.47 14.17
N ALA A 57 -4.04 0.80 14.43
CA ALA A 57 -4.41 1.90 15.33
C ALA A 57 -3.78 1.68 16.73
N LYS A 58 -3.95 0.46 17.27
CA LYS A 58 -3.36 0.06 18.55
C LYS A 58 -1.83 0.11 18.54
N ALA A 59 -1.18 -0.32 17.46
CA ALA A 59 0.28 -0.30 17.31
C ALA A 59 0.87 1.12 17.47
N PHE A 60 0.12 2.15 17.08
CA PHE A 60 0.55 3.55 17.14
C PHE A 60 -0.18 4.38 18.21
N GLY A 61 -0.91 3.71 19.12
CA GLY A 61 -1.57 4.35 20.25
C GLY A 61 -2.69 5.32 19.87
N VAL A 62 -3.36 5.09 18.74
CA VAL A 62 -4.54 5.86 18.29
C VAL A 62 -5.82 5.01 18.39
N GLY A 63 -6.97 5.67 18.49
CA GLY A 63 -8.26 5.00 18.44
C GLY A 63 -8.69 4.64 17.02
N VAL A 64 -9.91 4.12 16.89
CA VAL A 64 -10.60 3.96 15.61
C VAL A 64 -11.95 4.68 15.67
N ALA A 65 -12.35 5.28 14.55
CA ALA A 65 -13.61 6.01 14.45
C ALA A 65 -14.23 5.84 13.06
N LEU A 66 -15.56 6.01 12.99
CA LEU A 66 -16.26 6.02 11.71
C LEU A 66 -15.79 7.20 10.87
N HIS A 67 -15.26 6.91 9.68
CA HIS A 67 -14.87 7.91 8.71
C HIS A 67 -16.05 8.18 7.77
N GLU A 68 -16.82 9.22 8.09
CA GLU A 68 -18.05 9.61 7.38
C GLU A 68 -17.92 9.67 5.85
N PRO A 69 -16.83 10.23 5.26
CA PRO A 69 -16.66 10.22 3.81
C PRO A 69 -16.56 8.81 3.20
N THR A 70 -15.84 7.90 3.87
CA THR A 70 -15.71 6.51 3.41
C THR A 70 -17.04 5.78 3.56
N MET A 71 -17.75 6.02 4.66
CA MET A 71 -19.07 5.46 4.91
C MET A 71 -20.09 5.90 3.83
N ALA A 72 -20.09 7.19 3.47
CA ALA A 72 -20.95 7.71 2.42
C ALA A 72 -20.62 7.11 1.05
N ALA A 73 -19.33 7.00 0.70
CA ALA A 73 -18.88 6.40 -0.54
C ALA A 73 -19.23 4.90 -0.63
N LEU A 74 -19.04 4.16 0.46
CA LEU A 74 -19.40 2.76 0.58
C LEU A 74 -20.91 2.54 0.42
N LYS A 75 -21.73 3.36 1.08
CA LYS A 75 -23.18 3.29 0.96
C LYS A 75 -23.64 3.50 -0.49
N LYS A 76 -23.15 4.55 -1.14
CA LYS A 76 -23.44 4.83 -2.55
C LYS A 76 -23.03 3.68 -3.46
N PHE A 77 -21.83 3.15 -3.26
CA PHE A 77 -21.34 2.00 -4.03
C PHE A 77 -22.21 0.75 -3.83
N GLY A 78 -22.61 0.46 -2.58
CA GLY A 78 -23.50 -0.64 -2.24
C GLY A 78 -24.87 -0.53 -2.92
N GLU A 79 -25.49 0.64 -2.85
CA GLU A 79 -26.79 0.91 -3.49
C GLU A 79 -26.73 0.74 -5.02
N GLU A 80 -25.62 1.11 -5.66
CA GLU A 80 -25.44 0.99 -7.12
C GLU A 80 -25.08 -0.42 -7.59
N LYS A 81 -24.26 -1.17 -6.82
CA LYS A 81 -23.71 -2.47 -7.25
C LYS A 81 -24.40 -3.68 -6.63
N PHE A 82 -24.97 -3.51 -5.44
CA PHE A 82 -25.54 -4.58 -4.62
C PHE A 82 -26.85 -4.13 -3.96
N PRO A 83 -27.86 -3.70 -4.75
CA PRO A 83 -29.09 -3.10 -4.21
C PRO A 83 -29.88 -4.03 -3.28
N ASP A 84 -29.70 -5.34 -3.40
CA ASP A 84 -30.38 -6.35 -2.59
C ASP A 84 -29.59 -6.78 -1.33
N VAL A 85 -28.36 -6.26 -1.14
CA VAL A 85 -27.53 -6.58 0.03
C VAL A 85 -27.84 -5.62 1.16
N ALA A 86 -28.24 -6.17 2.31
CA ALA A 86 -28.50 -5.37 3.50
C ALA A 86 -27.22 -4.69 3.99
N PHE A 87 -27.32 -3.38 4.22
CA PHE A 87 -26.25 -2.60 4.81
C PHE A 87 -26.27 -2.79 6.34
N ASP A 88 -25.53 -3.79 6.82
CA ASP A 88 -25.46 -4.14 8.24
C ASP A 88 -24.19 -3.60 8.93
N ASP A 89 -23.99 -3.97 10.19
CA ASP A 89 -22.85 -3.52 10.99
C ASP A 89 -21.51 -4.09 10.50
N SER A 90 -21.52 -5.25 9.82
CA SER A 90 -20.33 -5.82 9.20
C SER A 90 -19.87 -4.98 8.01
N VAL A 91 -20.79 -4.35 7.28
CA VAL A 91 -20.43 -3.41 6.20
C VAL A 91 -19.94 -2.08 6.78
N LYS A 92 -20.58 -1.57 7.85
CA LYS A 92 -20.16 -0.32 8.51
C LYS A 92 -18.72 -0.36 8.99
N ARG A 93 -18.25 -1.52 9.47
CA ARG A 93 -16.88 -1.65 10.01
C ARG A 93 -15.80 -1.31 8.98
N MET A 94 -16.05 -1.52 7.69
CA MET A 94 -15.08 -1.19 6.63
C MET A 94 -14.84 0.32 6.47
N ALA A 95 -15.68 1.15 7.08
CA ALA A 95 -15.52 2.59 7.17
C ALA A 95 -15.03 3.07 8.54
N ILE A 96 -14.76 2.16 9.48
CA ILE A 96 -14.12 2.48 10.76
C ILE A 96 -12.61 2.45 10.52
N LEU A 97 -11.97 3.62 10.59
CA LEU A 97 -10.55 3.81 10.27
C LEU A 97 -9.78 4.26 11.52
N PRO A 98 -8.44 4.13 11.54
CA PRO A 98 -7.63 4.71 12.60
C PRO A 98 -7.85 6.23 12.69
N GLU A 99 -8.03 6.73 13.91
CA GLU A 99 -8.27 8.14 14.17
C GLU A 99 -7.12 9.01 13.69
N GLY A 100 -7.45 10.11 13.00
CA GLY A 100 -6.45 11.05 12.48
C GLY A 100 -5.59 10.50 11.35
N CYS A 101 -5.91 9.32 10.80
CA CYS A 101 -5.17 8.81 9.65
C CYS A 101 -5.27 9.76 8.44
N LYS A 102 -4.18 9.83 7.66
CA LYS A 102 -4.22 10.49 6.35
C LYS A 102 -4.92 9.57 5.37
N ILE A 103 -5.71 10.15 4.48
CA ILE A 103 -6.40 9.43 3.42
C ILE A 103 -5.73 9.69 2.08
N LEU A 104 -5.49 8.62 1.32
CA LEU A 104 -5.22 8.68 -0.11
C LEU A 104 -6.34 7.97 -0.85
N HIS A 105 -6.80 8.54 -1.96
CA HIS A 105 -7.92 7.98 -2.73
C HIS A 105 -7.40 7.19 -3.93
N GLY A 106 -8.02 6.04 -4.20
CA GLY A 106 -7.93 5.35 -5.48
C GLY A 106 -9.14 5.67 -6.35
N SER A 107 -9.37 4.85 -7.38
CA SER A 107 -10.57 4.94 -8.22
C SER A 107 -11.82 4.34 -7.54
N SER A 108 -11.64 3.53 -6.50
CA SER A 108 -12.71 2.87 -5.73
C SER A 108 -13.18 3.71 -4.54
N TRP A 109 -14.28 3.29 -3.90
CA TRP A 109 -14.81 3.88 -2.67
C TRP A 109 -13.87 3.71 -1.47
N THR A 110 -13.10 2.61 -1.43
CA THR A 110 -12.18 2.31 -0.34
C THR A 110 -10.95 3.23 -0.43
N PRO A 111 -10.53 3.90 0.65
CA PRO A 111 -9.29 4.67 0.67
C PRO A 111 -8.07 3.79 0.98
N ILE A 112 -6.87 4.36 0.80
CA ILE A 112 -5.71 3.97 1.59
C ILE A 112 -5.74 4.82 2.87
N ALA A 113 -5.84 4.18 4.03
CA ALA A 113 -5.59 4.85 5.30
C ALA A 113 -4.10 4.82 5.63
N VAL A 114 -3.57 5.93 6.13
CA VAL A 114 -2.15 6.07 6.46
C VAL A 114 -1.99 6.49 7.91
N VAL A 115 -1.32 5.65 8.70
CA VAL A 115 -0.94 5.91 10.09
C VAL A 115 0.58 5.95 10.15
N GLN A 116 1.16 7.08 10.55
CA GLN A 116 2.61 7.33 10.43
C GLN A 116 3.11 7.08 8.99
N ASN A 117 3.98 6.10 8.78
CA ASN A 117 4.50 5.66 7.48
C ASN A 117 3.89 4.33 7.01
N VAL A 118 2.82 3.85 7.66
CA VAL A 118 2.12 2.60 7.34
C VAL A 118 0.90 2.89 6.47
N TYR A 119 0.87 2.31 5.28
CA TYR A 119 -0.18 2.42 4.27
C TYR A 119 -1.01 1.15 4.30
N ILE A 120 -2.30 1.29 4.61
CA ILE A 120 -3.22 0.18 4.81
C ILE A 120 -4.06 0.01 3.54
N LEU A 121 -3.91 -1.13 2.86
CA LEU A 121 -4.56 -1.42 1.59
C LEU A 121 -5.46 -2.67 1.67
N PRO A 122 -6.47 -2.79 0.77
CA PRO A 122 -7.29 -4.00 0.65
C PRO A 122 -6.47 -5.21 0.21
N GLY A 123 -7.01 -6.41 0.46
CA GLY A 123 -6.42 -7.66 0.00
C GLY A 123 -6.61 -7.95 -1.49
N ILE A 124 -7.51 -7.23 -2.17
CA ILE A 124 -7.85 -7.48 -3.58
C ILE A 124 -6.73 -6.91 -4.48
N PRO A 125 -6.00 -7.76 -5.24
CA PRO A 125 -4.80 -7.31 -5.98
C PRO A 125 -5.07 -6.21 -7.01
N SER A 126 -6.23 -6.23 -7.66
CA SER A 126 -6.61 -5.19 -8.63
C SER A 126 -6.82 -3.83 -7.96
N MET A 127 -7.38 -3.79 -6.75
CA MET A 127 -7.56 -2.55 -5.99
C MET A 127 -6.21 -2.02 -5.49
N VAL A 128 -5.33 -2.89 -4.99
CA VAL A 128 -3.96 -2.49 -4.60
C VAL A 128 -3.23 -1.84 -5.77
N LYS A 129 -3.29 -2.46 -6.95
CA LYS A 129 -2.66 -1.92 -8.16
C LYS A 129 -3.23 -0.56 -8.54
N ASP A 130 -4.55 -0.41 -8.52
CA ASP A 130 -5.24 0.85 -8.81
C ASP A 130 -4.81 1.95 -7.83
N MET A 131 -4.93 1.70 -6.53
CA MET A 131 -4.59 2.65 -5.47
C MET A 131 -3.13 3.11 -5.54
N LEU A 132 -2.19 2.19 -5.78
CA LEU A 132 -0.77 2.53 -5.94
C LEU A 132 -0.48 3.28 -7.23
N THR A 133 -1.28 3.08 -8.28
CA THR A 133 -1.15 3.81 -9.56
C THR A 133 -1.71 5.22 -9.41
N CYS A 134 -2.91 5.38 -8.85
CA CYS A 134 -3.52 6.69 -8.58
C CYS A 134 -2.66 7.57 -7.67
N ASN A 135 -1.87 6.93 -6.80
CA ASN A 135 -0.97 7.57 -5.86
C ASN A 135 0.50 7.25 -6.16
N GLU A 136 0.86 7.06 -7.44
CA GLU A 136 2.21 7.46 -7.86
C GLU A 136 2.36 8.98 -7.59
N GLU A 137 3.32 9.76 -8.06
CA GLU A 137 3.60 11.10 -7.47
C GLU A 137 3.89 11.12 -5.94
N HIS A 138 3.00 10.70 -5.03
CA HIS A 138 3.19 10.57 -3.57
C HIS A 138 4.34 9.62 -3.18
N PHE A 139 4.51 8.48 -3.86
CA PHE A 139 5.59 7.51 -3.55
C PHE A 139 6.95 7.83 -4.22
N VAL A 140 7.72 8.76 -3.66
CA VAL A 140 9.05 9.16 -4.17
C VAL A 140 10.17 8.55 -3.32
N GLY A 141 11.13 7.88 -3.97
CA GLY A 141 12.36 7.43 -3.32
C GLY A 141 13.59 8.15 -3.85
N VAL A 142 14.75 7.52 -3.72
CA VAL A 142 16.04 8.12 -4.12
C VAL A 142 16.14 8.20 -5.65
N PRO A 143 16.46 9.36 -6.24
CA PRO A 143 16.58 9.50 -7.69
C PRO A 143 17.51 8.45 -8.31
N ILE A 144 17.01 7.68 -9.28
CA ILE A 144 17.80 6.68 -10.00
C ILE A 144 18.35 7.31 -11.27
N HIS A 145 19.66 7.51 -11.33
CA HIS A 145 20.35 7.83 -12.58
C HIS A 145 20.74 6.55 -13.31
N ARG A 146 20.19 6.34 -14.51
CA ARG A 146 20.54 5.19 -15.37
C ARG A 146 21.30 5.67 -16.60
N MET A 147 22.53 5.18 -16.76
CA MET A 147 23.30 5.34 -18.00
C MET A 147 23.37 3.99 -18.73
N ILE A 148 23.02 3.97 -20.01
CA ILE A 148 23.18 2.78 -20.87
C ILE A 148 24.44 2.98 -21.70
N VAL A 149 25.49 2.21 -21.42
CA VAL A 149 26.72 2.21 -22.22
C VAL A 149 26.64 1.06 -23.23
N ARG A 150 26.83 1.36 -24.51
CA ARG A 150 26.96 0.36 -25.58
C ARG A 150 28.39 0.38 -26.09
N SER A 151 29.15 -0.68 -25.85
CA SER A 151 30.48 -0.87 -26.44
C SER A 151 30.37 -1.60 -27.79
N HIS A 152 31.01 -1.06 -28.82
CA HIS A 152 31.20 -1.74 -30.10
C HIS A 152 32.67 -2.17 -30.18
N THR A 153 32.91 -3.46 -30.43
CA THR A 153 34.26 -3.98 -30.66
C THR A 153 34.53 -3.97 -32.15
N TYR A 154 35.56 -3.23 -32.58
CA TYR A 154 36.03 -3.24 -33.97
C TYR A 154 37.27 -4.11 -34.08
N THR A 155 37.29 -5.03 -35.04
CA THR A 155 38.49 -5.80 -35.40
C THR A 155 39.33 -4.98 -36.37
N VAL A 156 40.53 -4.57 -35.95
CA VAL A 156 41.50 -3.93 -36.84
C VAL A 156 42.15 -5.01 -37.69
N ILE A 157 41.83 -5.03 -39.00
CA ILE A 157 42.52 -5.91 -39.96
C ILE A 157 43.84 -5.21 -40.32
N GLN A 158 44.97 -5.72 -39.82
CA GLN A 158 46.29 -5.32 -40.33
C GLN A 158 46.54 -6.03 -41.66
N SER A 159 46.63 -5.26 -42.73
CA SER A 159 47.07 -5.75 -44.04
C SER A 159 48.56 -6.13 -43.96
N PRO A 160 48.98 -7.31 -44.46
CA PRO A 160 50.40 -7.63 -44.53
C PRO A 160 51.08 -6.75 -45.58
N CYS A 161 52.15 -6.04 -45.19
CA CYS A 161 53.07 -5.39 -46.13
C CYS A 161 53.63 -6.47 -47.09
N GLN A 162 53.36 -6.32 -48.39
CA GLN A 162 54.03 -7.11 -49.41
C GLN A 162 55.40 -6.49 -49.69
N CYS A 163 56.47 -7.26 -49.47
CA CYS A 163 57.84 -6.97 -49.89
C CYS A 163 58.07 -7.39 -51.34
#